data_AF-B0MNB4-F1
#
_entry.id   AF-B0MNB4-F1
#
_cell.length_a   1.000
_cell.length_b   1.000
_cell.length_c   1.000
_cell.angle_alpha   90.00
_cell.angle_beta   90.00
_cell.angle_gamma   90.00
#
_symmetry.space_group_name_H-M   'P 1'
#
loop_
_entity.id
_entity.type
_entity.pdbx_description
1 polymer ?
#
loop_
_entity_poly.entity_id
_entity_poly.type
_entity_poly.pdbx_seq_one_letter_code
_entity_poly.pdbx_strand_id
1 'polypeptide(L)'
;MNKKKKMIICFVLGMVGCLCFGGGDWLMIYGNTAHTGEIYWLTQGVIGISPARNAIAMAFAFPGIICYGTGLFAMAGFIKDSRDRKIYRVLNIFGLTPWLCLHIFYILLLAIYAYMGSNGYQGADEICHAVYSSLSWIVPLSEAFMLPPFIYYMYLQLRGKTYFSRLGGFFGANVLVNYGVLYVVSLIMPDIPARLGFKNGLMSESMIILFVVLIICTVKNIHGVADEEKFTLIP
;
A
#
# COMPACT_ATOMS: atom_id res chain seq x y z
N MET A 1 -13.19 5.12 26.15
CA MET A 1 -12.77 3.94 25.36
C MET A 1 -11.34 3.57 25.71
N ASN A 2 -11.06 2.33 26.14
CA ASN A 2 -9.72 1.90 26.53
C ASN A 2 -8.75 1.83 25.32
N LYS A 3 -7.43 1.85 25.57
CA LYS A 3 -6.37 1.83 24.54
C LYS A 3 -6.56 0.66 23.57
N LYS A 4 -6.83 -0.54 24.10
CA LYS A 4 -7.09 -1.76 23.32
C LYS A 4 -8.13 -1.54 22.23
N LYS A 5 -9.32 -1.03 22.61
CA LYS A 5 -10.42 -0.81 21.65
C LYS A 5 -10.09 0.28 20.63
N LYS A 6 -9.38 1.35 21.05
CA LYS A 6 -8.88 2.38 20.12
C LYS A 6 -7.93 1.80 19.07
N MET A 7 -6.94 1.01 19.49
CA MET A 7 -5.97 0.40 18.57
C MET A 7 -6.64 -0.56 17.58
N ILE A 8 -7.55 -1.42 18.06
CA ILE A 8 -8.29 -2.34 17.19
C ILE A 8 -9.09 -1.56 16.13
N ILE A 9 -9.80 -0.50 16.53
CA ILE A 9 -10.53 0.34 15.58
C ILE A 9 -9.59 0.95 14.54
N CYS A 10 -8.43 1.48 14.96
CA CYS A 10 -7.45 2.02 14.02
C CYS A 10 -6.91 0.96 13.05
N PHE A 11 -6.69 -0.28 13.48
CA PHE A 11 -6.25 -1.35 12.57
C PHE A 11 -7.37 -1.80 11.63
N VAL A 12 -8.62 -1.84 12.10
CA VAL A 12 -9.78 -2.09 11.22
C VAL A 12 -9.92 -0.99 10.17
N LEU A 13 -9.78 0.27 10.55
CA LEU A 13 -9.72 1.38 9.60
C LEU A 13 -8.52 1.23 8.65
N GLY A 14 -7.36 0.82 9.16
CA GLY A 14 -6.19 0.49 8.35
C GLY A 14 -6.51 -0.52 7.24
N MET A 15 -7.18 -1.63 7.59
CA MET A 15 -7.61 -2.65 6.62
C MET A 15 -8.64 -2.11 5.63
N VAL A 16 -9.61 -1.29 6.06
CA VAL A 16 -10.54 -0.60 5.14
C VAL A 16 -9.76 0.28 4.17
N GLY A 17 -8.74 1.00 4.65
CA GLY A 17 -7.83 1.77 3.81
C GLY A 17 -7.11 0.91 2.77
N CYS A 18 -6.60 -0.26 3.17
CA CYS A 18 -5.99 -1.22 2.25
C CYS A 18 -6.97 -1.74 1.21
N LEU A 19 -8.24 -1.99 1.57
CA LEU A 19 -9.25 -2.42 0.62
C LEU A 19 -9.63 -1.31 -0.36
N CYS A 20 -9.64 -0.05 0.09
CA CYS A 20 -9.85 1.10 -0.79
C CYS A 20 -8.68 1.29 -1.78
N PHE A 21 -7.43 1.24 -1.30
CA PHE A 21 -6.23 1.37 -2.12
C PHE A 21 -6.02 0.16 -3.02
N GLY A 22 -5.85 -1.02 -2.42
CA GLY A 22 -5.66 -2.26 -3.16
C GLY A 22 -6.84 -2.56 -4.08
N GLY A 23 -8.08 -2.35 -3.64
CA GLY A 23 -9.25 -2.46 -4.53
C GLY A 23 -9.15 -1.51 -5.73
N GLY A 24 -8.71 -0.27 -5.52
CA GLY A 24 -8.40 0.67 -6.59
C GLY A 24 -7.31 0.17 -7.54
N ASP A 25 -6.20 -0.33 -7.00
CA ASP A 25 -5.08 -0.91 -7.76
C ASP A 25 -5.54 -2.05 -8.67
N TRP A 26 -6.44 -2.90 -8.19
CA TRP A 26 -7.05 -3.95 -8.98
C TRP A 26 -7.97 -3.38 -10.05
N LEU A 27 -8.87 -2.46 -9.69
CA LEU A 27 -9.84 -1.86 -10.63
C LEU A 27 -9.17 -1.16 -11.82
N MET A 28 -7.98 -0.59 -11.62
CA MET A 28 -7.23 0.16 -12.61
C MET A 28 -6.55 -0.69 -13.68
N ILE A 29 -6.29 -1.98 -13.42
CA ILE A 29 -5.47 -2.81 -14.32
C ILE A 29 -6.05 -4.21 -14.61
N TYR A 30 -7.10 -4.62 -13.89
CA TYR A 30 -7.68 -5.95 -14.04
C TYR A 30 -8.35 -6.13 -15.41
N GLY A 31 -7.65 -6.84 -16.30
CA GLY A 31 -8.10 -7.17 -17.65
C GLY A 31 -7.06 -8.00 -18.39
N ASN A 32 -7.27 -8.19 -19.70
CA ASN A 32 -6.35 -8.93 -20.58
C ASN A 32 -4.89 -8.43 -20.41
N THR A 33 -3.95 -9.34 -20.21
CA THR A 33 -2.53 -9.04 -19.90
C THR A 33 -1.68 -8.76 -21.15
N ALA A 34 -2.22 -8.98 -22.35
CA ALA A 34 -1.52 -8.71 -23.60
C ALA A 34 -1.16 -7.22 -23.70
N HIS A 35 0.04 -6.90 -24.15
CA HIS A 35 0.54 -5.54 -24.39
C HIS A 35 1.39 -5.53 -25.65
N THR A 36 1.48 -4.37 -26.30
CA THR A 36 2.19 -4.18 -27.58
C THR A 36 3.32 -3.16 -27.47
N GLY A 37 3.18 -2.18 -26.58
CA GLY A 37 4.21 -1.17 -26.31
C GLY A 37 5.28 -1.61 -25.31
N GLU A 38 6.27 -0.74 -25.10
CA GLU A 38 7.40 -0.99 -24.18
C GLU A 38 6.97 -1.02 -22.70
N ILE A 39 5.85 -0.37 -22.36
CA ILE A 39 5.34 -0.33 -20.99
C ILE A 39 4.44 -1.54 -20.74
N TYR A 40 4.98 -2.54 -20.05
CA TYR A 40 4.32 -3.84 -19.85
C TYR A 40 2.96 -3.80 -19.12
N TRP A 41 2.69 -2.74 -18.36
CA TRP A 41 1.43 -2.57 -17.62
C TRP A 41 0.36 -1.79 -18.40
N LEU A 42 0.69 -1.25 -19.58
CA LEU A 42 -0.28 -0.73 -20.55
C LEU A 42 -0.80 -1.89 -21.40
N THR A 43 -1.85 -2.56 -20.90
CA THR A 43 -2.37 -3.77 -21.52
C THR A 43 -3.64 -3.53 -22.34
N GLN A 44 -3.98 -4.46 -23.22
CA GLN A 44 -5.27 -4.51 -23.91
C GLN A 44 -6.45 -4.53 -22.93
N GLY A 45 -6.23 -5.08 -21.73
CA GLY A 45 -7.18 -4.99 -20.62
C GLY A 45 -7.48 -3.55 -20.21
N VAL A 46 -6.44 -2.71 -20.10
CA VAL A 46 -6.59 -1.28 -19.76
C VAL A 46 -7.39 -0.53 -20.82
N ILE A 47 -7.20 -0.85 -22.10
CA ILE A 47 -8.00 -0.26 -23.19
C ILE A 47 -9.50 -0.52 -22.99
N GLY A 48 -9.85 -1.70 -22.47
CA GLY A 48 -11.23 -2.09 -22.16
C GLY A 48 -11.79 -1.55 -20.84
N ILE A 49 -11.01 -0.79 -20.05
CA ILE A 49 -11.46 -0.25 -18.76
C ILE A 49 -12.35 0.96 -18.97
N SER A 50 -13.55 0.92 -18.39
CA SER A 50 -14.45 2.07 -18.43
C SER A 50 -13.92 3.23 -17.57
N PRO A 51 -14.12 4.50 -17.99
CA PRO A 51 -13.72 5.67 -17.20
C PRO A 51 -14.28 5.66 -15.76
N ALA A 52 -15.45 5.06 -15.56
CA ALA A 52 -16.07 4.91 -14.25
C ALA A 52 -15.21 4.10 -13.27
N ARG A 53 -14.50 3.05 -13.73
CA ARG A 53 -13.61 2.27 -12.85
C ARG A 53 -12.46 3.11 -12.33
N ASN A 54 -11.85 3.92 -13.18
CA ASN A 54 -10.78 4.83 -12.79
C ASN A 54 -11.30 5.91 -11.82
N ALA A 55 -12.48 6.48 -12.10
CA ALA A 55 -13.10 7.45 -11.20
C ALA A 55 -13.39 6.85 -9.81
N ILE A 56 -13.90 5.61 -9.74
CA ILE A 56 -14.16 4.89 -8.49
C ILE A 56 -12.85 4.61 -7.74
N ALA A 57 -11.81 4.14 -8.43
CA ALA A 57 -10.51 3.88 -7.84
C ALA A 57 -9.94 5.15 -7.16
N MET A 58 -10.00 6.31 -7.82
CA MET A 58 -9.60 7.57 -7.20
C MET A 58 -10.52 7.99 -6.06
N ALA A 59 -11.84 7.88 -6.24
CA ALA A 59 -12.78 8.26 -5.20
C ALA A 59 -12.56 7.48 -3.90
N PHE A 60 -12.11 6.22 -3.98
CA PHE A 60 -11.73 5.42 -2.82
C PHE A 60 -10.33 5.70 -2.29
N ALA A 61 -9.37 6.12 -3.14
CA ALA A 61 -8.01 6.43 -2.69
C ALA A 61 -7.98 7.58 -1.65
N PHE A 62 -8.78 8.65 -1.81
CA PHE A 62 -8.77 9.76 -0.84
C PHE A 62 -9.21 9.38 0.59
N PRO A 63 -10.40 8.77 0.83
CA PRO A 63 -10.75 8.27 2.15
C PRO A 63 -9.87 7.08 2.57
N GLY A 64 -9.40 6.30 1.59
CA GLY A 64 -8.50 5.18 1.79
C GLY A 64 -7.20 5.57 2.47
N ILE A 65 -6.57 6.70 2.09
CA ILE A 65 -5.22 7.05 2.58
C ILE A 65 -5.30 7.51 4.03
N ILE A 66 -6.40 8.16 4.38
CA ILE A 66 -6.73 8.57 5.75
C ILE A 66 -6.90 7.31 6.60
N CYS A 67 -7.78 6.39 6.17
CA CYS A 67 -8.04 5.15 6.91
C CYS A 67 -6.77 4.30 7.04
N TYR A 68 -6.00 4.14 5.97
CA TYR A 68 -4.73 3.44 5.95
C TYR A 68 -3.72 4.08 6.92
N GLY A 69 -3.57 5.40 6.84
CA GLY A 69 -2.70 6.18 7.72
C GLY A 69 -3.05 5.99 9.19
N THR A 70 -4.34 5.93 9.56
CA THR A 70 -4.72 5.68 10.96
C THR A 70 -4.20 4.33 11.48
N GLY A 71 -4.18 3.29 10.66
CA GLY A 71 -3.61 1.98 11.01
C GLY A 71 -2.11 2.07 11.23
N LEU A 72 -1.38 2.74 10.33
CA LEU A 72 0.06 2.98 10.48
C LEU A 72 0.40 3.80 11.71
N PHE A 73 -0.31 4.90 11.97
CA PHE A 73 -0.07 5.71 13.16
C PHE A 73 -0.30 4.92 14.47
N ALA A 74 -1.30 4.04 14.48
CA ALA A 74 -1.57 3.16 15.63
C ALA A 74 -0.48 2.10 15.82
N MET A 75 0.17 1.65 14.75
CA MET A 75 1.29 0.69 14.80
C MET A 75 2.48 1.23 15.60
N ALA A 76 2.65 2.56 15.69
CA ALA A 76 3.64 3.18 16.58
C ALA A 76 3.47 2.74 18.04
N GLY A 77 2.26 2.37 18.47
CA GLY A 77 2.00 1.84 19.82
C GLY A 77 2.76 0.54 20.14
N PHE A 78 3.27 -0.16 19.12
CA PHE A 78 4.10 -1.35 19.28
C PHE A 78 5.61 -1.07 19.38
N ILE A 79 6.02 0.20 19.34
CA ILE A 79 7.40 0.63 19.55
C ILE A 79 7.58 0.97 21.04
N LYS A 80 8.69 0.57 21.66
CA LYS A 80 8.91 0.76 23.11
C LYS A 80 9.28 2.21 23.45
N ASP A 81 10.18 2.81 22.69
CA ASP A 81 10.70 4.16 22.99
C ASP A 81 9.82 5.26 22.38
N SER A 82 9.53 6.28 23.17
CA SER A 82 8.78 7.48 22.77
C SER A 82 9.45 8.27 21.64
N ARG A 83 10.79 8.31 21.59
CA ARG A 83 11.52 9.00 20.51
C ARG A 83 11.33 8.28 19.18
N ASP A 84 11.52 6.96 19.18
CA ASP A 84 11.34 6.13 17.98
C ASP A 84 9.87 6.12 17.51
N ARG A 85 8.89 6.18 18.44
CA ARG A 85 7.46 6.39 18.12
C ARG A 85 7.25 7.68 17.31
N LYS A 86 7.85 8.80 17.73
CA LYS A 86 7.74 10.09 17.02
C LYS A 86 8.37 10.03 15.64
N ILE A 87 9.58 9.49 15.53
CA ILE A 87 10.28 9.35 14.24
C ILE A 87 9.43 8.53 13.27
N TYR A 88 8.94 7.37 13.70
CA TYR A 88 8.10 6.50 12.85
C TYR A 88 6.82 7.22 12.37
N ARG A 89 6.15 7.99 13.24
CA ARG A 89 4.96 8.77 12.83
C ARG A 89 5.31 9.86 11.82
N VAL A 90 6.39 10.60 12.04
CA VAL A 90 6.84 11.64 11.10
C VAL A 90 7.16 11.02 9.74
N LEU A 91 7.85 9.87 9.70
CA LEU A 91 8.11 9.15 8.46
C LEU A 91 6.80 8.77 7.74
N ASN A 92 5.78 8.30 8.47
CA ASN A 92 4.48 7.98 7.86
C ASN A 92 3.77 9.21 7.27
N ILE A 93 3.84 10.37 7.92
CA ILE A 93 3.27 11.62 7.37
C ILE A 93 3.90 11.93 6.02
N PHE A 94 5.23 11.86 5.92
CA PHE A 94 5.94 12.10 4.66
C PHE A 94 5.74 11.00 3.63
N GLY A 95 5.56 9.74 4.04
CA GLY A 95 5.39 8.62 3.13
C GLY A 95 3.99 8.48 2.52
N LEU A 96 2.94 8.91 3.21
CA LEU A 96 1.56 8.79 2.72
C LEU A 96 1.26 9.72 1.53
N THR A 97 1.84 10.93 1.50
CA THR A 97 1.57 11.91 0.45
C THR A 97 2.07 11.45 -0.93
N PRO A 98 3.35 11.03 -1.09
CA PRO A 98 3.85 10.52 -2.37
C PRO A 98 3.09 9.28 -2.86
N TRP A 99 2.53 8.48 -1.95
CA TRP A 99 1.76 7.31 -2.35
C TRP A 99 0.45 7.68 -3.07
N LEU A 100 -0.26 8.70 -2.57
CA LEU A 100 -1.43 9.25 -3.25
C LEU A 100 -1.04 9.92 -4.57
N CYS A 101 0.07 10.64 -4.60
CA CYS A 101 0.58 11.24 -5.85
C CYS A 101 0.91 10.19 -6.91
N LEU A 102 1.51 9.07 -6.51
CA LEU A 102 1.83 7.94 -7.39
C LEU A 102 0.57 7.32 -8.00
N HIS A 103 -0.49 7.17 -7.20
CA HIS A 103 -1.81 6.72 -7.69
C HIS A 103 -2.38 7.67 -8.74
N ILE A 104 -2.34 8.98 -8.48
CA ILE A 104 -2.82 9.99 -9.43
C ILE A 104 -2.02 9.94 -10.73
N PHE A 105 -0.70 9.74 -10.65
CA PHE A 105 0.16 9.63 -11.82
C PHE A 105 -0.19 8.41 -12.68
N TYR A 106 -0.29 7.23 -12.08
CA TYR A 106 -0.63 6.01 -12.82
C TYR A 106 -2.05 6.08 -13.40
N ILE A 107 -3.03 6.54 -12.63
CA ILE A 107 -4.40 6.56 -13.13
C ILE A 107 -4.59 7.53 -14.29
N LEU A 108 -3.85 8.65 -14.29
CA LEU A 108 -3.90 9.60 -15.39
C LEU A 108 -3.39 8.95 -16.67
N LEU A 109 -2.25 8.25 -16.60
CA LEU A 109 -1.70 7.50 -17.74
C LEU A 109 -2.66 6.41 -18.21
N LEU A 110 -3.20 5.61 -17.29
CA LEU A 110 -4.14 4.54 -17.61
C LEU A 110 -5.45 5.08 -18.22
N ALA A 111 -5.96 6.21 -17.72
CA ALA A 111 -7.16 6.83 -18.25
C ALA A 111 -6.96 7.42 -19.65
N ILE A 112 -5.81 8.07 -19.89
CA ILE A 112 -5.44 8.57 -21.22
C ILE A 112 -5.31 7.39 -22.19
N TYR A 113 -4.59 6.34 -21.79
CA TYR A 113 -4.40 5.14 -22.61
C TYR A 113 -5.73 4.46 -22.95
N ALA A 114 -6.59 4.27 -21.94
CA ALA A 114 -7.91 3.68 -22.13
C ALA A 114 -8.79 4.51 -23.08
N TYR A 115 -8.80 5.84 -22.91
CA TYR A 115 -9.57 6.73 -23.77
C TYR A 115 -9.07 6.70 -25.22
N MET A 116 -7.76 6.81 -25.44
CA MET A 116 -7.19 6.82 -26.79
C MET A 116 -7.36 5.47 -27.49
N GLY A 117 -7.05 4.37 -26.79
CA GLY A 117 -7.17 3.02 -27.33
C GLY A 117 -8.62 2.66 -27.66
N SER A 118 -9.58 2.99 -26.79
CA SER A 118 -11.01 2.69 -27.03
C SER A 118 -11.61 3.47 -28.20
N ASN A 119 -11.02 4.62 -28.56
CA ASN A 119 -11.40 5.40 -29.73
C ASN A 119 -10.60 5.03 -31.00
N GLY A 120 -9.80 3.96 -30.96
CA GLY A 120 -9.04 3.46 -32.11
C GLY A 120 -7.81 4.29 -32.48
N TYR A 121 -7.32 5.13 -31.57
CA TYR A 121 -6.11 5.92 -31.82
C TYR A 121 -4.86 5.05 -31.70
N GLN A 122 -4.12 4.90 -32.81
CA GLN A 122 -2.99 3.97 -32.89
C GLN A 122 -1.73 4.43 -32.13
N GLY A 123 -1.55 5.74 -31.91
CA GLY A 123 -0.40 6.29 -31.19
C GLY A 123 -0.54 6.30 -29.67
N ALA A 124 -1.49 5.54 -29.09
CA ALA A 124 -1.75 5.55 -27.65
C ALA A 124 -0.54 5.08 -26.83
N ASP A 125 0.12 4.03 -27.31
CA ASP A 125 1.37 3.51 -26.72
C ASP A 125 2.48 4.57 -26.76
N GLU A 126 2.68 5.23 -27.92
CA GLU A 126 3.74 6.24 -28.11
C GLU A 126 3.56 7.46 -27.19
N ILE A 127 2.34 7.99 -27.11
CA ILE A 127 2.06 9.15 -26.24
C ILE A 127 2.23 8.79 -24.78
N CYS A 128 1.68 7.66 -24.34
CA CYS A 128 1.82 7.23 -22.95
C CYS A 128 3.28 6.94 -22.58
N HIS A 129 4.05 6.37 -23.52
CA HIS A 129 5.49 6.19 -23.35
C HIS A 129 6.24 7.52 -23.24
N ALA A 130 5.93 8.51 -24.09
CA ALA A 130 6.56 9.82 -24.02
C ALA A 130 6.28 10.53 -22.69
N VAL A 131 5.04 10.47 -22.20
CA VAL A 131 4.66 11.05 -20.90
C VAL A 131 5.34 10.29 -19.75
N TYR A 132 5.29 8.96 -19.76
CA TYR A 132 5.90 8.15 -18.72
C TYR A 132 7.42 8.33 -18.68
N SER A 133 8.13 8.24 -19.81
CA SER A 133 9.59 8.41 -19.84
C SER A 133 10.02 9.78 -19.28
N SER A 134 9.30 10.85 -19.62
CA SER A 134 9.55 12.21 -19.13
C SER A 134 9.34 12.38 -17.61
N LEU A 135 8.44 11.60 -17.01
CA LEU A 135 8.02 11.75 -15.62
C LEU A 135 8.34 10.51 -14.75
N SER A 136 9.02 9.51 -15.32
CA SER A 136 9.26 8.20 -14.71
C SER A 136 10.04 8.30 -13.40
N TRP A 137 10.86 9.35 -13.24
CA TRP A 137 11.58 9.66 -12.00
C TRP A 137 10.66 9.85 -10.78
N ILE A 138 9.38 10.16 -10.98
CA ILE A 138 8.37 10.24 -9.91
C ILE A 138 8.19 8.89 -9.23
N VAL A 139 8.31 7.78 -9.96
CA VAL A 139 8.14 6.42 -9.42
C VAL A 139 9.22 6.10 -8.37
N PRO A 140 10.53 6.08 -8.69
CA PRO A 140 11.56 5.78 -7.70
C PRO A 140 11.62 6.83 -6.59
N LEU A 141 11.30 8.09 -6.87
CA LEU A 141 11.23 9.12 -5.83
C LEU A 141 10.10 8.85 -4.85
N SER A 142 8.91 8.50 -5.34
CA SER A 142 7.77 8.15 -4.49
C SER A 142 8.09 6.93 -3.63
N GLU A 143 8.69 5.89 -4.21
CA GLU A 143 9.16 4.72 -3.48
C GLU A 143 10.20 5.09 -2.39
N ALA A 144 11.16 5.96 -2.71
CA ALA A 144 12.17 6.42 -1.76
C ALA A 144 11.57 7.16 -0.54
N PHE A 145 10.43 7.82 -0.71
CA PHE A 145 9.71 8.45 0.40
C PHE A 145 8.70 7.52 1.10
N MET A 146 8.17 6.52 0.40
CA MET A 146 7.19 5.57 0.93
C MET A 146 7.82 4.45 1.76
N LEU A 147 9.02 3.98 1.40
CA LEU A 147 9.70 2.87 2.08
C LEU A 147 10.29 3.18 3.47
N PRO A 148 10.78 4.39 3.80
CA PRO A 148 11.42 4.69 5.07
C PRO A 148 10.65 4.28 6.34
N PRO A 149 9.31 4.49 6.48
CA PRO A 149 8.56 4.00 7.63
C PRO A 149 8.72 2.49 7.83
N PHE A 150 8.72 1.72 6.75
CA PHE A 150 8.76 0.26 6.78
C PHE A 150 10.18 -0.26 7.04
N ILE A 151 11.18 0.33 6.40
CA ILE A 151 12.59 0.05 6.66
C ILE A 151 12.93 0.37 8.11
N TYR A 152 12.48 1.52 8.60
CA TYR A 152 12.73 1.95 9.98
C TYR A 152 12.03 1.02 10.98
N TYR A 153 10.79 0.60 10.72
CA TYR A 153 10.11 -0.37 11.57
C TYR A 153 10.83 -1.72 11.61
N MET A 154 11.28 -2.22 10.46
CA MET A 154 12.09 -3.44 10.37
C MET A 154 13.38 -3.32 11.19
N TYR A 155 14.07 -2.19 11.07
CA TYR A 155 15.24 -1.88 11.89
C TYR A 155 14.93 -1.92 13.39
N LEU A 156 13.84 -1.28 13.84
CA LEU A 156 13.43 -1.30 15.25
C LEU A 156 13.13 -2.71 15.74
N GLN A 157 12.49 -3.54 14.91
CA GLN A 157 12.17 -4.92 15.23
C GLN A 157 13.44 -5.77 15.40
N LEU A 158 14.40 -5.65 14.47
CA LEU A 158 15.69 -6.33 14.54
C LEU A 158 16.50 -5.92 15.79
N ARG A 159 16.41 -4.65 16.19
CA ARG A 159 17.05 -4.13 17.41
C ARG A 159 16.30 -4.50 18.70
N GLY A 160 15.14 -5.16 18.62
CA GLY A 160 14.32 -5.51 19.80
C GLY A 160 13.64 -4.31 20.46
N LYS A 161 13.54 -3.18 19.74
CA LYS A 161 12.90 -1.94 20.18
C LYS A 161 11.38 -1.94 19.97
N THR A 162 10.83 -2.99 19.38
CA THR A 162 9.39 -3.27 19.33
C THR A 162 8.99 -4.27 20.41
N TYR A 163 7.69 -4.37 20.70
CA TYR A 163 7.17 -5.45 21.55
C TYR A 163 7.24 -6.83 20.88
N PHE A 164 7.38 -6.91 19.55
CA PHE A 164 7.61 -8.19 18.87
C PHE A 164 9.00 -8.77 19.17
N SER A 165 9.08 -10.11 19.27
CA SER A 165 10.36 -10.81 19.38
C SER A 165 11.16 -10.71 18.07
N ARG A 166 12.50 -10.77 18.17
CA ARG A 166 13.40 -10.55 17.02
C ARG A 166 13.13 -11.47 15.83
N LEU A 167 12.75 -12.72 16.08
CA LEU A 167 12.51 -13.76 15.05
C LEU A 167 11.04 -14.20 14.98
N GLY A 168 10.32 -14.26 16.11
CA GLY A 168 8.93 -14.74 16.15
C GLY A 168 7.89 -13.75 15.63
N GLY A 169 8.26 -12.48 15.41
CA GLY A 169 7.39 -11.47 14.77
C GLY A 169 7.70 -11.20 13.30
N PHE A 170 8.64 -11.90 12.67
CA PHE A 170 9.12 -11.56 11.33
C PHE A 170 8.06 -11.82 10.25
N PHE A 171 7.37 -12.96 10.35
CA PHE A 171 6.25 -13.30 9.48
C PHE A 171 4.97 -12.64 9.99
N GLY A 172 4.30 -11.89 9.12
CA GLY A 172 3.03 -11.26 9.42
C GLY A 172 3.17 -9.89 10.07
N ALA A 173 4.06 -9.69 11.05
CA ALA A 173 4.20 -8.39 11.74
C ALA A 173 5.19 -7.42 11.07
N ASN A 174 5.72 -7.77 9.89
CA ASN A 174 6.59 -6.91 9.10
C ASN A 174 6.11 -6.83 7.65
N VAL A 175 5.77 -5.63 7.18
CA VAL A 175 5.23 -5.46 5.83
C VAL A 175 6.22 -5.84 4.73
N LEU A 176 7.52 -5.56 4.89
CA LEU A 176 8.51 -5.86 3.85
C LEU A 176 8.70 -7.38 3.68
N VAL A 177 8.58 -8.12 4.79
CA VAL A 177 8.59 -9.59 4.76
C VAL A 177 7.31 -10.11 4.10
N ASN A 178 6.14 -9.59 4.50
CA ASN A 178 4.86 -9.96 3.87
C ASN A 178 4.91 -9.69 2.36
N TYR A 179 5.39 -8.51 1.96
CA TYR A 179 5.58 -8.11 0.58
C TYR A 179 6.51 -9.06 -0.17
N GLY A 180 7.67 -9.40 0.39
CA GLY A 180 8.60 -10.34 -0.23
C GLY A 180 7.98 -11.73 -0.45
N VAL A 181 7.23 -12.23 0.53
CA VAL A 181 6.52 -13.52 0.43
C VAL A 181 5.45 -13.46 -0.66
N LEU A 182 4.58 -12.44 -0.64
CA LEU A 182 3.52 -12.29 -1.65
C LEU A 182 4.10 -12.03 -3.05
N TYR A 183 5.23 -11.33 -3.14
CA TYR A 183 5.93 -11.12 -4.40
C TYR A 183 6.41 -12.44 -4.99
N VAL A 184 7.03 -13.32 -4.19
CA VAL A 184 7.43 -14.66 -4.64
C VAL A 184 6.22 -15.47 -5.09
N VAL A 185 5.10 -15.40 -4.36
CA VAL A 185 3.83 -16.01 -4.79
C VAL A 185 3.37 -15.46 -6.14
N SER A 186 3.49 -14.16 -6.36
CA SER A 186 3.11 -13.52 -7.63
C SER A 186 3.97 -13.96 -8.83
N LEU A 187 5.21 -14.40 -8.58
CA LEU A 187 6.12 -14.88 -9.64
C LEU A 187 5.74 -16.28 -10.15
N ILE A 188 5.14 -17.12 -9.29
CA ILE A 188 4.72 -18.49 -9.65
C ILE A 188 3.28 -18.55 -10.19
N MET A 189 2.53 -17.45 -10.11
CA MET A 189 1.18 -17.38 -10.66
C MET A 189 1.20 -17.37 -12.20
N PRO A 190 0.20 -17.98 -12.87
CA PRO A 190 0.05 -17.92 -14.31
C PRO A 190 -0.19 -16.49 -14.79
N ASP A 191 0.12 -16.20 -16.05
CA ASP A 191 -0.17 -14.88 -16.65
C ASP A 191 -1.65 -14.69 -16.92
N ILE A 192 -2.38 -14.28 -15.89
CA ILE A 192 -3.81 -14.02 -15.91
C ILE A 192 -4.10 -12.65 -15.27
N PRO A 193 -5.27 -12.04 -15.55
CA PRO A 193 -5.64 -10.74 -14.98
C PRO A 193 -5.52 -10.66 -13.46
N ALA A 194 -5.80 -11.77 -12.76
CA ALA A 194 -5.65 -11.87 -11.31
C ALA A 194 -4.20 -11.70 -10.84
N ARG A 195 -3.20 -12.20 -11.58
CA ARG A 195 -1.79 -11.99 -11.25
C ARG A 195 -1.41 -10.52 -11.38
N LEU A 196 -1.88 -9.86 -12.43
CA LEU A 196 -1.59 -8.46 -12.70
C LEU A 196 -2.20 -7.54 -11.61
N GLY A 197 -3.48 -7.76 -11.28
CA GLY A 197 -4.13 -7.07 -10.16
C GLY A 197 -3.42 -7.33 -8.83
N PHE A 198 -3.07 -8.59 -8.53
CA PHE A 198 -2.36 -8.95 -7.31
C PHE A 198 -0.97 -8.33 -7.20
N LYS A 199 -0.22 -8.25 -8.30
CA LYS A 199 1.09 -7.56 -8.34
C LYS A 199 0.94 -6.06 -8.12
N ASN A 200 -0.10 -5.44 -8.69
CA ASN A 200 -0.32 -4.01 -8.54
C ASN A 200 -0.78 -3.65 -7.11
N GLY A 201 -1.65 -4.47 -6.52
CA GLY A 201 -2.14 -4.27 -5.17
C GLY A 201 -1.11 -4.55 -4.08
N LEU A 202 -0.08 -5.36 -4.37
CA LEU A 202 0.72 -6.18 -3.44
C LEU A 202 1.05 -5.56 -2.06
N MET A 203 1.33 -4.26 -2.04
CA MET A 203 1.62 -3.52 -0.82
C MET A 203 0.42 -3.44 0.13
N SER A 204 -0.78 -3.27 -0.41
CA SER A 204 -2.05 -3.25 0.32
C SER A 204 -2.38 -4.62 0.92
N GLU A 205 -2.21 -5.72 0.18
CA GLU A 205 -2.43 -7.08 0.73
C GLU A 205 -1.41 -7.40 1.83
N SER A 206 -0.15 -6.99 1.65
CA SER A 206 0.91 -7.14 2.66
C SER A 206 0.54 -6.45 3.98
N MET A 207 -0.19 -5.35 3.88
CA MET A 207 -0.62 -4.52 5.01
C MET A 207 -1.89 -5.03 5.67
N ILE A 208 -2.80 -5.64 4.91
CA ILE A 208 -3.93 -6.37 5.49
C ILE A 208 -3.41 -7.48 6.41
N ILE A 209 -2.43 -8.27 5.95
CA ILE A 209 -1.79 -9.32 6.78
C ILE A 209 -1.22 -8.70 8.06
N LEU A 210 -0.50 -7.59 7.93
CA LEU A 210 0.06 -6.87 9.07
C LEU A 210 -1.02 -6.44 10.06
N PHE A 211 -2.07 -5.75 9.61
CA PHE A 211 -3.11 -5.25 10.50
C PHE A 211 -3.88 -6.39 11.18
N VAL A 212 -4.13 -7.50 10.50
CA VAL A 212 -4.70 -8.71 11.11
C VAL A 212 -3.82 -9.21 12.26
N VAL A 213 -2.51 -9.31 12.04
CA VAL A 213 -1.56 -9.73 13.07
C VAL A 213 -1.54 -8.74 14.25
N LEU A 214 -1.50 -7.43 13.98
CA LEU A 214 -1.53 -6.40 15.03
C LEU A 214 -2.83 -6.44 15.85
N ILE A 215 -3.97 -6.74 15.23
CA ILE A 215 -5.24 -6.97 15.94
C ILE A 215 -5.12 -8.18 16.86
N ILE A 216 -4.65 -9.32 16.37
CA ILE A 216 -4.48 -10.54 17.17
C ILE A 216 -3.58 -10.26 18.38
N CYS A 217 -2.46 -9.56 18.16
CA CYS A 217 -1.52 -9.22 19.23
C CYS A 217 -2.12 -8.24 20.25
N THR A 218 -2.91 -7.28 19.79
CA THR A 218 -3.64 -6.33 20.66
C THR A 218 -4.72 -7.04 21.47
N VAL A 219 -5.47 -7.96 20.85
CA VAL A 219 -6.51 -8.77 21.51
C VAL A 219 -5.92 -9.64 22.60
N LYS A 220 -4.81 -10.32 22.31
CA LYS A 220 -4.07 -11.16 23.26
C LYS A 220 -3.23 -10.38 24.27
N ASN A 221 -3.19 -9.05 24.17
CA ASN A 221 -2.37 -8.15 24.98
C ASN A 221 -0.90 -8.62 25.08
N ILE A 222 -0.33 -9.00 23.94
CA ILE A 222 1.04 -9.52 23.89
C ILE A 222 2.00 -8.46 24.45
N HIS A 223 2.77 -8.85 25.48
CA HIS A 223 3.74 -7.99 26.17
C HIS A 223 3.18 -6.70 26.80
N GLY A 224 1.89 -6.68 27.15
CA GLY A 224 1.28 -5.55 27.88
C GLY A 224 1.10 -4.29 27.05
N VAL A 225 1.08 -4.40 25.71
CA VAL A 225 0.90 -3.26 24.80
C VAL A 225 -0.37 -2.46 25.12
N ALA A 226 -1.43 -3.13 25.59
CA ALA A 226 -2.68 -2.48 25.94
C ALA A 226 -2.73 -1.93 27.39
N ASP A 227 -1.70 -2.17 28.20
CA ASP A 227 -1.68 -1.81 29.64
C ASP A 227 -1.30 -0.35 29.89
N GLU A 228 -0.63 0.32 28.95
CA GLU A 228 -0.40 1.77 29.04
C GLU A 228 -1.73 2.56 28.94
N GLU A 229 -2.00 3.47 29.87
CA GLU A 229 -3.24 4.27 29.86
C GLU A 229 -3.30 5.31 28.72
N LYS A 230 -2.16 5.85 28.29
CA LYS A 230 -2.09 6.88 27.23
C LYS A 230 -1.84 6.26 25.85
N PHE A 231 -2.85 6.36 24.98
CA PHE A 231 -2.73 6.12 23.54
C PHE A 231 -2.78 7.44 22.79
N THR A 232 -1.66 7.82 22.19
CA THR A 232 -1.53 8.98 21.31
C THR A 232 -1.47 8.48 19.88
N LEU A 233 -2.37 8.89 19.00
CA LEU A 233 -2.38 8.45 17.60
C LEU A 233 -1.42 9.28 16.75
N ILE A 234 -1.59 10.60 16.78
CA ILE A 234 -0.76 11.59 16.06
C ILE A 234 0.15 12.27 17.10
N PRO A 235 1.45 12.53 16.80
CA PRO A 235 2.42 13.09 17.75
C PRO A 235 1.97 14.34 18.48
#